data_AF-A0A0B1Q4Q0-F1
#
_entry.id   AF-A0A0B1Q4Q0-F1
#
_cell.length_a   1.000
_cell.length_b   1.000
_cell.length_c   1.000
_cell.angle_alpha   90.00
_cell.angle_beta   90.00
_cell.angle_gamma   90.00
#
_symmetry.space_group_name_H-M   'P 1'
#
loop_
_entity.id
_entity.type
_entity.pdbx_description
1 polymer ?
#
loop_
_entity_poly.entity_id
_entity_poly.type
_entity_poly.pdbx_seq_one_letter_code
_entity_poly.pdbx_strand_id
1 'polypeptide(L)'
;MSELKSARPLSPHLTIYRFRPTMAMSILHRITGCALFFGTLLVAWWLVAAASGPDAFATASWFFGSIVGQLILFGYSWALLHHMLGGLRHFLWDTGHGLEKTTSTKLAIATLVGSLGLTALLWLGILIFG
;
A
#
# COMPACT_ATOMS: atom_id res chain seq x y z
N MET A 1 -34.71 -20.95 2.90
CA MET A 1 -33.37 -20.75 3.48
C MET A 1 -33.26 -21.74 4.62
N SER A 2 -32.58 -22.89 4.46
CA SER A 2 -32.57 -23.91 5.52
C SER A 2 -31.77 -23.43 6.71
N GLU A 3 -32.47 -23.26 7.83
CA GLU A 3 -31.94 -23.31 9.21
C GLU A 3 -31.18 -24.62 9.42
N LEU A 4 -29.92 -24.68 9.01
CA LEU A 4 -29.01 -25.78 9.37
C LEU A 4 -27.75 -25.20 9.99
N LYS A 5 -27.91 -24.63 11.19
CA LYS A 5 -26.81 -24.45 12.12
C LYS A 5 -26.39 -25.83 12.63
N SER A 6 -25.67 -26.56 11.79
CA SER A 6 -24.85 -27.68 12.23
C SER A 6 -23.95 -27.18 13.35
N ALA A 7 -24.12 -27.68 14.58
CA ALA A 7 -23.31 -27.33 15.75
C ALA A 7 -21.86 -27.87 15.67
N ARG A 8 -21.34 -28.07 14.45
CA ARG A 8 -19.98 -28.53 14.23
C ARG A 8 -19.02 -27.36 14.46
N PRO A 9 -17.98 -27.54 15.29
CA PRO A 9 -16.99 -26.50 15.50
C PRO A 9 -16.23 -26.23 14.20
N LEU A 10 -15.95 -24.95 13.94
CA LEU A 10 -15.03 -24.55 12.88
C LEU A 10 -13.62 -25.00 13.26
N SER A 11 -12.89 -25.60 12.33
CA SER A 11 -11.49 -25.94 12.58
C SER A 11 -10.67 -24.67 12.84
N PRO A 12 -9.72 -24.70 13.79
CA PRO A 12 -8.81 -23.59 13.98
C PRO A 12 -8.02 -23.33 12.70
N HIS A 13 -7.80 -22.06 12.37
CA HIS A 13 -7.15 -21.65 11.12
C HIS A 13 -6.19 -20.49 11.39
N LEU A 14 -6.66 -19.23 11.40
CA LEU A 14 -5.78 -18.05 11.56
C LEU A 14 -4.96 -18.08 12.87
N THR A 15 -5.55 -18.61 13.94
CA THR A 15 -4.93 -18.64 15.26
C THR A 15 -3.82 -19.68 15.41
N ILE A 16 -3.79 -20.70 14.53
CA ILE A 16 -2.81 -21.80 14.61
C ILE A 16 -1.85 -21.83 13.42
N TYR A 17 -2.15 -21.12 12.32
CA TYR A 17 -1.37 -21.22 11.10
C TYR A 17 -0.09 -20.39 11.19
N ARG A 18 1.05 -20.98 10.79
CA ARG A 18 2.34 -20.29 10.77
C ARG A 18 2.35 -19.18 9.72
N PHE A 19 2.43 -17.93 10.18
CA PHE A 19 2.50 -16.78 9.29
C PHE A 19 3.78 -16.78 8.44
N ARG A 20 3.68 -16.41 7.15
CA ARG A 20 4.76 -16.44 6.16
C ARG A 20 4.85 -15.09 5.45
N PRO A 21 6.03 -14.67 4.98
CA PRO A 21 6.20 -13.39 4.27
C PRO A 21 5.26 -13.22 3.06
N THR A 22 5.03 -14.29 2.29
CA THR A 22 4.13 -14.27 1.14
C THR A 22 2.69 -13.92 1.53
N MET A 23 2.20 -14.45 2.66
CA MET A 23 0.88 -14.12 3.20
C MET A 23 0.81 -12.68 3.69
N ALA A 24 1.83 -12.24 4.43
CA ALA A 24 1.95 -10.86 4.90
C ALA A 24 1.86 -9.86 3.75
N MET A 25 2.65 -10.08 2.70
CA MET A 25 2.68 -9.19 1.54
C MET A 25 1.41 -9.25 0.71
N SER A 26 0.68 -10.38 0.70
CA SER A 26 -0.63 -10.45 0.06
C SER A 26 -1.69 -9.65 0.82
N ILE A 27 -1.63 -9.64 2.16
CA ILE A 27 -2.52 -8.81 2.99
C ILE A 27 -2.15 -7.33 2.82
N LEU A 28 -0.86 -6.98 2.92
CA LEU A 28 -0.42 -5.60 2.74
C LEU A 28 -0.76 -5.06 1.35
N HIS A 29 -0.58 -5.84 0.28
CA HIS A 29 -0.96 -5.39 -1.07
C HIS A 29 -2.44 -5.01 -1.17
N ARG A 30 -3.33 -5.73 -0.47
CA ARG A 30 -4.77 -5.40 -0.39
C ARG A 30 -5.02 -4.15 0.44
N ILE A 31 -4.41 -4.06 1.61
CA ILE A 31 -4.53 -2.89 2.50
C ILE A 31 -4.05 -1.62 1.77
N THR A 32 -2.88 -1.68 1.12
CA THR A 32 -2.35 -0.54 0.37
C THR A 32 -3.21 -0.21 -0.84
N GLY A 33 -3.79 -1.21 -1.53
CA GLY A 33 -4.76 -0.97 -2.60
C GLY A 33 -6.00 -0.21 -2.12
N CYS A 34 -6.59 -0.60 -0.98
CA CYS A 34 -7.69 0.14 -0.36
C CYS A 34 -7.27 1.55 0.06
N ALA A 35 -6.10 1.69 0.69
CA ALA A 35 -5.58 3.00 1.11
C ALA A 35 -5.39 3.96 -0.09
N LEU A 36 -4.90 3.46 -1.22
CA LEU A 36 -4.74 4.23 -2.45
C LEU A 36 -6.09 4.61 -3.06
N PHE A 37 -7.05 3.69 -3.08
CA PHE A 37 -8.41 3.96 -3.55
C PHE A 37 -9.04 5.14 -2.80
N PHE A 38 -9.04 5.11 -1.46
CA PHE A 38 -9.58 6.22 -0.66
C PHE A 38 -8.69 7.47 -0.73
N GLY A 39 -7.37 7.31 -0.73
CA GLY A 39 -6.43 8.42 -0.81
C GLY A 39 -6.44 9.14 -2.17
N THR A 40 -7.02 8.54 -3.21
CA THR A 40 -7.26 9.22 -4.50
C THR A 40 -8.14 10.47 -4.31
N LEU A 41 -8.99 10.51 -3.27
CA LEU A 41 -9.74 11.72 -2.91
C LEU A 41 -8.84 12.89 -2.52
N LEU A 42 -7.69 12.62 -1.88
CA LEU A 42 -6.70 13.66 -1.52
C LEU A 42 -6.02 14.22 -2.77
N VAL A 43 -5.67 13.35 -3.72
CA VAL A 43 -5.10 13.76 -5.02
C VAL A 43 -6.12 14.57 -5.81
N ALA A 44 -7.37 14.11 -5.86
CA ALA A 44 -8.46 14.83 -6.51
C ALA A 44 -8.69 16.21 -5.87
N TRP A 45 -8.70 16.29 -4.54
CA TRP A 45 -8.80 17.57 -3.83
C TRP A 45 -7.64 18.50 -4.18
N TRP A 46 -6.40 18.02 -4.17
CA TRP A 46 -5.24 18.82 -4.53
C TRP A 46 -5.33 19.36 -5.96
N LEU A 47 -5.73 18.51 -6.93
CA LEU A 47 -5.90 18.91 -8.34
C LEU A 47 -7.04 19.92 -8.52
N VAL A 48 -8.19 19.70 -7.87
CA VAL A 48 -9.33 20.64 -7.91
C VAL A 48 -8.93 21.97 -7.29
N ALA A 49 -8.22 21.97 -6.16
CA ALA A 49 -7.71 23.18 -5.53
C ALA A 49 -6.75 23.94 -6.45
N ALA A 50 -5.82 23.24 -7.11
CA ALA A 50 -4.91 23.82 -8.09
C ALA A 50 -5.64 24.47 -9.27
N ALA A 51 -6.73 23.86 -9.74
CA ALA A 51 -7.56 24.40 -10.83
C ALA A 51 -8.51 25.53 -10.40
N SER A 52 -8.83 25.64 -9.12
CA SER A 52 -9.84 26.59 -8.60
C SER A 52 -9.29 27.98 -8.28
N GLY A 53 -7.97 28.16 -8.33
CA GLY A 53 -7.31 29.45 -8.14
C GLY A 53 -6.42 29.53 -6.89
N PRO A 54 -5.73 30.68 -6.71
CA PRO A 54 -4.64 30.81 -5.74
C PRO A 54 -5.05 30.54 -4.29
N ASP A 55 -6.21 31.02 -3.84
CA ASP A 55 -6.65 30.88 -2.44
C ASP A 55 -6.99 29.41 -2.11
N ALA A 56 -7.65 28.71 -3.03
CA ALA A 56 -7.96 27.30 -2.88
C ALA A 56 -6.67 26.45 -2.84
N PHE A 57 -5.73 26.75 -3.75
CA PHE A 57 -4.44 26.07 -3.77
C PHE A 57 -3.58 26.37 -2.54
N ALA A 58 -3.62 27.59 -2.01
CA ALA A 58 -2.94 27.96 -0.77
C ALA A 58 -3.47 27.15 0.42
N THR A 59 -4.79 26.92 0.48
CA THR A 59 -5.42 26.09 1.52
C THR A 59 -4.94 24.64 1.45
N ALA A 60 -4.95 24.04 0.26
CA ALA A 60 -4.44 22.68 0.07
C ALA A 60 -2.94 22.58 0.40
N SER A 61 -2.15 23.56 -0.07
CA SER A 61 -0.71 23.65 0.20
C SER A 61 -0.41 23.77 1.68
N TRP A 62 -1.16 24.59 2.42
CA TRP A 62 -1.04 24.70 3.88
C TRP A 62 -1.30 23.35 4.56
N PHE A 63 -2.38 22.65 4.18
CA PHE A 63 -2.70 21.35 4.76
C PHE A 63 -1.61 20.32 4.50
N PHE A 64 -1.18 20.16 3.24
CA PHE A 64 -0.14 19.20 2.86
C PHE A 64 1.25 19.59 3.38
N GLY A 65 1.50 20.87 3.65
CA GLY A 65 2.72 21.35 4.31
C GLY A 65 2.72 21.17 5.83
N SER A 66 1.57 20.93 6.46
CA SER A 66 1.48 20.64 7.89
C SER A 66 2.10 19.28 8.24
N ILE A 67 2.48 19.07 9.51
CA ILE A 67 3.00 17.77 9.98
C ILE A 67 2.03 16.63 9.67
N VAL A 68 0.72 16.86 9.86
CA VAL A 68 -0.31 15.85 9.56
C VAL A 68 -0.37 15.56 8.06
N GLY A 69 -0.33 16.59 7.23
CA GLY A 69 -0.29 16.44 5.77
C GLY A 69 0.94 15.68 5.29
N GLN A 70 2.11 15.99 5.84
CA GLN A 70 3.36 15.29 5.55
C GLN A 70 3.32 13.82 5.97
N LEU A 71 2.76 13.49 7.15
CA LEU A 71 2.57 12.10 7.57
C LEU A 71 1.62 11.33 6.64
N ILE A 72 0.55 11.98 6.19
CA ILE A 72 -0.38 11.40 5.21
C ILE A 72 0.33 11.16 3.88
N LEU A 73 1.09 12.13 3.37
CA LEU A 73 1.86 11.99 2.13
C LEU A 73 2.93 10.89 2.26
N PHE A 74 3.56 10.75 3.43
CA PHE A 74 4.54 9.70 3.69
C PHE A 74 3.88 8.32 3.62
N GLY A 75 2.77 8.14 4.33
CA GLY A 75 1.99 6.91 4.30
C GLY A 75 1.45 6.60 2.90
N TYR A 76 0.92 7.60 2.19
CA TYR A 76 0.37 7.45 0.84
C TYR A 76 1.45 7.07 -0.18
N SER A 77 2.62 7.73 -0.14
CA SER A 77 3.74 7.40 -1.02
C SER A 77 4.32 6.02 -0.75
N TRP A 78 4.42 5.59 0.52
CA TRP A 78 4.77 4.20 0.84
C TRP A 78 3.73 3.21 0.35
N ALA A 79 2.44 3.48 0.58
CA ALA A 79 1.35 2.62 0.09
C ALA A 79 1.41 2.48 -1.44
N LEU A 80 1.68 3.57 -2.16
CA LEU A 80 1.82 3.58 -3.62
C LEU A 80 2.98 2.70 -4.07
N LEU A 81 4.18 2.93 -3.53
CA LEU A 81 5.38 2.17 -3.91
C LEU A 81 5.28 0.70 -3.52
N HIS A 82 4.73 0.40 -2.35
CA HIS A 82 4.49 -0.97 -1.90
C HIS A 82 3.46 -1.69 -2.77
N HIS A 83 2.33 -1.03 -3.09
CA HIS A 83 1.31 -1.60 -3.95
C HIS A 83 1.84 -1.85 -5.36
N MET A 84 2.59 -0.90 -5.92
CA MET A 84 3.24 -1.02 -7.23
C MET A 84 4.20 -2.22 -7.28
N LEU A 85 5.15 -2.32 -6.34
CA LEU A 85 6.08 -3.45 -6.31
C LEU A 85 5.37 -4.79 -6.07
N GLY A 86 4.32 -4.81 -5.25
CA GLY A 86 3.45 -5.96 -5.09
C GLY A 86 2.77 -6.35 -6.40
N GLY A 87 2.24 -5.37 -7.14
CA GLY A 87 1.62 -5.55 -8.46
C GLY A 87 2.60 -6.08 -9.50
N LEU A 88 3.82 -5.55 -9.57
CA LEU A 88 4.88 -6.07 -10.45
C LEU A 88 5.23 -7.53 -10.13
N ARG A 89 5.28 -7.90 -8.85
CA ARG A 89 5.45 -9.29 -8.43
C ARG A 89 4.27 -10.17 -8.88
N HIS A 90 3.04 -9.66 -8.75
CA HIS A 90 1.85 -10.36 -9.24
C HIS A 90 1.88 -10.54 -10.76
N PHE A 91 2.22 -9.51 -11.54
CA PHE A 91 2.42 -9.62 -12.98
C PHE A 91 3.49 -10.63 -13.37
N LEU A 92 4.61 -10.69 -12.64
CA LEU A 92 5.63 -11.73 -12.86
C LEU A 92 5.02 -13.13 -12.65
N TRP A 93 4.23 -13.34 -11.60
CA TRP A 93 3.56 -14.60 -11.34
C TRP A 93 2.51 -14.95 -12.39
N ASP A 94 1.79 -13.96 -12.92
CA ASP A 94 0.78 -14.15 -13.97
C ASP A 94 1.40 -14.67 -15.28
N THR A 95 2.69 -14.41 -15.51
CA THR A 95 3.46 -14.99 -16.63
C THR A 95 4.00 -16.41 -16.36
N GLY A 96 3.71 -16.99 -15.19
CA GLY A 96 4.20 -18.32 -14.77
C GLY A 96 5.60 -18.32 -14.15
N HIS A 97 6.23 -17.16 -13.94
CA HIS A 97 7.59 -17.06 -13.40
C HIS A 97 7.59 -16.84 -11.88
N GLY A 98 8.69 -17.21 -11.20
CA GLY A 98 8.90 -16.87 -9.78
C GLY A 98 8.00 -17.58 -8.76
N LEU A 99 7.36 -18.70 -9.16
CA LEU A 99 6.39 -19.45 -8.35
C LEU A 99 7.03 -20.45 -7.37
N GLU A 100 8.30 -20.78 -7.55
CA GLU A 100 9.03 -21.68 -6.65
C GLU A 100 9.10 -21.08 -5.23
N LYS A 101 8.89 -21.91 -4.20
CA LYS A 101 8.67 -21.47 -2.80
C LYS A 101 9.76 -20.51 -2.31
N THR A 102 11.02 -20.85 -2.59
CA THR A 102 12.19 -20.05 -2.17
C THR A 102 12.16 -18.70 -2.87
N THR A 103 11.97 -18.71 -4.19
CA THR A 103 11.90 -17.51 -5.04
C THR A 103 10.72 -16.61 -4.67
N SER A 104 9.51 -17.15 -4.52
CA SER A 104 8.32 -16.40 -4.09
C SER A 104 8.49 -15.75 -2.71
N THR A 105 9.16 -16.44 -1.77
CA THR A 105 9.48 -15.88 -0.45
C THR A 105 10.49 -14.74 -0.55
N LYS A 106 11.55 -14.89 -1.35
CA LYS A 106 12.53 -13.83 -1.62
C LYS A 106 11.86 -12.61 -2.25
N LEU A 107 11.01 -12.81 -3.25
CA LEU A 107 10.26 -11.74 -3.90
C LEU A 107 9.33 -11.01 -2.92
N ALA A 108 8.67 -11.72 -2.00
CA ALA A 108 7.86 -11.09 -0.96
C ALA A 108 8.70 -10.20 -0.02
N ILE A 109 9.87 -10.67 0.41
CA ILE A 109 10.78 -9.85 1.23
C ILE A 109 11.30 -8.65 0.43
N ALA A 110 11.66 -8.86 -0.84
CA ALA A 110 12.12 -7.81 -1.74
C ALA A 110 11.07 -6.73 -1.97
N THR A 111 9.77 -7.07 -2.06
CA THR A 111 8.68 -6.09 -2.12
C THR A 111 8.71 -5.16 -0.90
N LEU A 112 8.84 -5.72 0.31
CA LEU A 112 8.87 -4.90 1.53
C LEU A 112 10.11 -4.00 1.57
N VAL A 113 11.30 -4.59 1.45
CA VAL A 113 12.58 -3.86 1.52
C VAL A 113 12.67 -2.81 0.41
N GLY A 114 12.31 -3.18 -0.82
CA GLY A 114 12.29 -2.28 -1.96
C GLY A 114 11.32 -1.12 -1.75
N SER A 115 10.11 -1.38 -1.24
CA SER A 115 9.13 -0.31 -0.98
C SER A 115 9.63 0.69 0.06
N LEU A 116 10.20 0.22 1.16
CA LEU A 116 10.76 1.09 2.20
C LEU A 116 11.97 1.86 1.69
N GLY A 117 12.86 1.21 0.93
CA GLY A 117 14.02 1.85 0.33
C GLY A 117 13.64 2.95 -0.66
N LEU A 118 12.69 2.69 -1.56
CA LEU A 118 12.19 3.69 -2.51
C LEU A 118 11.50 4.85 -1.79
N THR A 119 10.70 4.59 -0.75
CA THR A 119 10.10 5.65 0.07
C THR A 119 11.16 6.51 0.75
N ALA A 120 12.18 5.88 1.36
CA ALA A 120 13.26 6.61 2.01
C ALA A 120 14.02 7.50 1.01
N LEU A 121 14.33 6.99 -0.19
CA LEU A 121 14.98 7.74 -1.25
C LEU A 121 14.12 8.92 -1.74
N LEU A 122 12.81 8.70 -1.92
CA LEU A 122 11.87 9.76 -2.32
C LEU A 122 11.87 10.89 -1.29
N TRP A 123 11.73 10.55 -0.01
CA TRP A 123 11.67 11.54 1.07
C TRP A 123 13.01 12.22 1.33
N LEU A 124 14.13 11.50 1.17
CA LEU A 124 15.45 12.12 1.19
C LEU A 124 15.59 13.16 0.07
N GLY A 125 15.12 12.84 -1.14
CA GLY A 125 15.08 13.79 -2.25
C GLY A 125 14.25 15.03 -1.93
N ILE A 126 13.06 14.85 -1.36
CA ILE A 126 12.20 15.95 -0.91
C ILE A 126 12.90 16.81 0.14
N LEU A 127 13.60 16.21 1.12
CA LEU A 127 14.29 16.96 2.17
C LEU A 127 15.54 17.71 1.68
N ILE A 128 16.18 17.24 0.60
CA ILE A 128 17.38 17.87 0.04
C ILE A 128 17.03 18.96 -0.98
N PHE A 129 16.00 18.75 -1.79
CA PHE A 129 15.70 19.58 -2.96
C PHE A 129 14.36 20.32 -2.89
N GLY A 130 13.49 19.98 -1.93
CA GLY A 130 12.16 20.55 -1.76
C GLY A 130 12.10 21.78 -0.87
#